data_AF-A0A0F8VRS0-F1
#
_entry.id   AF-A0A0F8VRS0-F1
#
_cell.length_a   1.000
_cell.length_b   1.000
_cell.length_c   1.000
_cell.angle_alpha   90.00
_cell.angle_beta   90.00
_cell.angle_gamma   90.00
#
_symmetry.space_group_name_H-M   'P 1'
#
loop_
_entity.id
_entity.type
_entity.pdbx_description
1 polymer ?
#
loop_
_entity_poly.entity_id
_entity_poly.type
_entity_poly.pdbx_seq_one_letter_code
_entity_poly.pdbx_strand_id
1 'polypeptide(L)'
;DVLDAFEKSMLMAKEIPSGSIMILSEENLISNNELCGLISCEIYGKYLNLIHLPGWVVWLCIYIVSNFHSLTGRNYFFKPWMLKLTDKKYRFNIDKAKRTLKWQPKFLLREYMKVIINSLKSNPNKWLTINNIS
;
A
#
# COMPACT_ATOMS: atom_id res chain seq x y z
N ASP A 1 -4.94 -8.49 -10.23
CA ASP A 1 -5.16 -9.26 -8.99
C ASP A 1 -6.48 -8.97 -8.32
N VAL A 2 -6.71 -7.76 -7.77
CA VAL A 2 -8.02 -7.42 -7.15
C VAL A 2 -9.19 -7.53 -8.12
N LEU A 3 -9.04 -7.00 -9.35
CA LEU A 3 -10.09 -7.10 -10.38
C LEU A 3 -10.37 -8.54 -10.79
N ASP A 4 -9.33 -9.38 -10.96
CA ASP A 4 -9.46 -10.82 -11.27
C ASP A 4 -10.22 -11.57 -10.17
N ALA A 5 -9.93 -11.26 -8.90
CA ALA A 5 -10.66 -11.83 -7.77
C ALA A 5 -12.13 -11.35 -7.71
N PHE A 6 -12.38 -10.08 -8.05
CA PHE A 6 -13.72 -9.51 -8.10
C PHE A 6 -14.56 -10.12 -9.22
N GLU A 7 -13.98 -10.28 -10.41
CA GLU A 7 -14.65 -10.97 -11.52
C GLU A 7 -15.00 -12.41 -11.15
N LYS A 8 -14.05 -13.15 -10.55
CA LYS A 8 -14.29 -14.52 -10.07
C LYS A 8 -15.37 -14.59 -8.99
N SER A 9 -15.44 -13.62 -8.09
CA SER A 9 -16.48 -13.59 -7.06
C SER A 9 -17.87 -13.33 -7.66
N MET A 10 -17.96 -12.53 -8.71
CA MET A 10 -19.22 -12.33 -9.46
C MET A 10 -19.63 -13.60 -10.21
N LEU A 11 -18.69 -14.29 -10.87
CA LEU A 11 -18.97 -15.52 -11.62
C LEU A 11 -19.41 -16.68 -10.71
N MET A 12 -18.77 -16.82 -9.55
CA MET A 12 -19.06 -17.87 -8.56
C MET A 12 -20.08 -17.42 -7.51
N ALA A 13 -20.76 -16.30 -7.71
CA ALA A 13 -21.65 -15.69 -6.70
C ALA A 13 -22.74 -16.64 -6.17
N LYS A 14 -23.22 -17.58 -7.00
CA LYS A 14 -24.20 -18.60 -6.61
C LYS A 14 -23.62 -19.72 -5.72
N GLU A 15 -22.32 -19.96 -5.81
CA GLU A 15 -21.60 -21.01 -5.06
C GLU A 15 -20.99 -20.46 -3.77
N ILE A 16 -20.88 -19.13 -3.65
CA ILE A 16 -20.30 -18.46 -2.48
C ILE A 16 -21.38 -18.32 -1.41
N PRO A 17 -21.16 -18.83 -0.19
CA PRO A 17 -22.08 -18.61 0.93
C PRO A 17 -22.25 -17.11 1.22
N SER A 18 -23.50 -16.66 1.34
CA SER A 18 -23.85 -15.28 1.68
C SER A 18 -23.07 -14.78 2.90
N GLY A 19 -22.46 -13.60 2.81
CA GLY A 19 -21.67 -13.01 3.90
C GLY A 19 -20.22 -13.50 3.99
N SER A 20 -19.71 -14.23 2.99
CA SER A 20 -18.31 -14.69 2.98
C SER A 20 -17.32 -13.54 2.85
N ILE A 21 -16.59 -13.25 3.93
CA ILE A 21 -15.44 -12.34 3.91
C ILE A 21 -14.21 -13.08 3.36
N MET A 22 -13.51 -12.48 2.41
CA MET A 22 -12.25 -12.99 1.85
C MET A 22 -11.20 -11.88 1.86
N ILE A 23 -9.97 -12.24 2.21
CA ILE A 23 -8.84 -11.33 2.18
C ILE A 23 -8.05 -11.60 0.90
N LEU A 24 -7.80 -10.55 0.14
CA LEU A 24 -6.96 -10.58 -1.05
C LEU A 24 -5.63 -9.93 -0.70
N SER A 25 -4.55 -10.70 -0.85
CA SER A 25 -3.19 -10.23 -0.60
C SER A 25 -2.20 -11.06 -1.40
N GLU A 26 -0.96 -10.60 -1.43
CA GLU A 26 0.15 -11.36 -2.01
C GLU A 26 0.55 -12.49 -1.05
N GLU A 27 1.11 -13.56 -1.60
CA GLU A 27 1.60 -14.69 -0.80
C GLU A 27 2.86 -14.32 -0.02
N ASN A 28 3.73 -13.55 -0.65
CA ASN A 28 4.99 -13.17 -0.05
C ASN A 28 4.83 -11.82 0.66
N LEU A 29 4.94 -11.84 1.98
CA LEU A 29 4.84 -10.63 2.77
C LEU A 29 6.14 -9.84 2.67
N ILE A 30 6.09 -8.65 2.07
CA ILE A 30 7.17 -7.67 2.20
C ILE A 30 6.92 -6.79 3.42
N SER A 31 7.95 -6.64 4.28
CA SER A 31 7.86 -5.73 5.41
C SER A 31 7.92 -4.27 4.94
N ASN A 32 7.32 -3.35 5.70
CA ASN A 32 7.41 -1.91 5.40
C ASN A 32 8.87 -1.44 5.29
N ASN A 33 9.76 -1.97 6.14
CA ASN A 33 11.17 -1.63 6.12
C ASN A 33 11.86 -2.11 4.84
N GLU A 34 11.59 -3.34 4.41
CA GLU A 34 12.12 -3.84 3.14
C GLU A 34 11.58 -3.04 1.96
N LEU A 35 10.29 -2.69 1.96
CA LEU A 35 9.69 -1.89 0.90
C LEU A 35 10.33 -0.50 0.82
N CYS A 36 10.48 0.18 1.97
CA CYS A 36 11.20 1.46 2.04
C CYS A 36 12.66 1.33 1.60
N GLY A 37 13.32 0.24 1.95
CA GLY A 37 14.66 -0.10 1.51
C GLY A 37 14.76 -0.23 -0.02
N LEU A 38 13.84 -0.99 -0.64
CA LEU A 38 13.78 -1.13 -2.09
C LEU A 38 13.54 0.22 -2.78
N ILE A 39 12.58 1.00 -2.28
CA ILE A 39 12.26 2.31 -2.84
C ILE A 39 13.46 3.26 -2.74
N SER A 40 14.10 3.32 -1.56
CA SER A 40 15.24 4.19 -1.33
C SER A 40 16.47 3.81 -2.15
N CYS A 41 16.75 2.51 -2.32
CA CYS A 41 17.80 2.04 -3.21
C CYS A 41 17.54 2.46 -4.65
N GLU A 42 16.32 2.29 -5.17
CA GLU A 42 16.01 2.61 -6.56
C GLU A 42 15.98 4.13 -6.83
N ILE A 43 15.55 4.94 -5.86
CA ILE A 43 15.49 6.41 -5.99
C ILE A 43 16.85 7.07 -5.70
N TYR A 44 17.49 6.72 -4.59
CA TYR A 44 18.67 7.43 -4.07
C TYR A 44 19.98 6.64 -4.20
N GLY A 45 19.93 5.38 -4.65
CA GLY A 45 21.11 4.51 -4.73
C GLY A 45 21.63 4.02 -3.38
N LYS A 46 20.91 4.27 -2.28
CA LYS A 46 21.30 3.84 -0.93
C LYS A 46 20.13 3.27 -0.15
N TYR A 47 20.41 2.28 0.69
CA TYR A 47 19.42 1.68 1.56
C TYR A 47 19.13 2.60 2.76
N LEU A 48 17.89 3.05 2.89
CA LEU A 48 17.44 3.83 4.05
C LEU A 48 16.60 2.93 4.98
N ASN A 49 16.99 2.90 6.25
CA ASN A 49 16.20 2.26 7.29
C ASN A 49 15.03 3.16 7.69
N LEU A 50 13.87 2.53 7.93
CA LEU A 50 12.74 3.21 8.53
C LEU A 50 13.13 3.67 9.95
N ILE A 51 13.01 4.97 10.21
CA ILE A 51 13.25 5.52 11.55
C ILE A 51 11.95 5.36 12.34
N HIS A 52 12.01 4.57 13.42
CA HIS A 52 10.88 4.43 14.34
C HIS A 52 10.88 5.61 15.31
N LEU A 53 9.84 6.44 15.22
CA LEU A 53 9.58 7.54 16.16
C LEU A 53 8.49 7.11 17.15
N PRO A 54 8.55 7.57 18.42
CA PRO A 54 7.47 7.34 19.36
C PRO A 54 6.15 7.92 18.83
N GLY A 55 5.05 7.18 18.96
CA GLY A 55 3.76 7.57 18.39
C GLY A 55 3.27 8.97 18.81
N TRP A 56 3.60 9.41 20.03
CA TRP A 56 3.25 10.76 20.51
C TRP A 56 4.02 11.87 19.78
N VAL A 57 5.29 11.63 19.41
CA VAL A 57 6.11 12.57 18.63
C VAL A 57 5.48 12.74 17.25
N VAL A 58 5.17 11.62 16.59
CA VAL A 58 4.58 11.66 15.25
C VAL A 58 3.19 12.27 15.27
N TRP A 59 2.39 11.99 16.30
CA TRP A 59 1.08 12.60 16.49
C TRP A 59 1.17 14.13 16.60
N LEU A 60 2.13 14.63 17.39
CA LEU A 60 2.37 16.05 17.55
C LEU A 60 2.83 16.71 16.24
N CYS A 61 3.74 16.07 15.50
CA CYS A 61 4.14 16.53 14.16
C CYS A 61 2.95 16.62 13.20
N ILE A 62 2.11 15.57 13.12
CA ILE A 62 0.92 15.57 12.27
C ILE A 62 -0.05 16.69 12.68
N TYR A 63 -0.25 16.92 13.99
CA TYR A 63 -1.11 17.99 14.49
C TYR A 63 -0.62 19.37 14.06
N ILE A 64 0.68 19.65 14.22
CA ILE A 64 1.28 20.94 13.84
C ILE A 64 1.18 21.15 12.33
N VAL A 65 1.61 20.15 11.54
CA VAL A 65 1.58 20.23 10.07
C VAL A 65 0.16 20.35 9.54
N SER A 66 -0.79 19.61 10.11
CA SER A 66 -2.20 19.68 9.69
C SER A 66 -2.81 21.06 9.96
N ASN A 67 -2.51 21.67 11.11
CA ASN A 67 -2.96 23.04 11.40
C ASN A 67 -2.34 24.05 10.43
N PHE A 68 -1.04 23.96 10.18
CA PHE A 68 -0.36 24.82 9.21
C PHE A 68 -0.92 24.67 7.79
N HIS A 69 -1.18 23.44 7.37
CA HIS A 69 -1.72 23.15 6.04
C HIS A 69 -3.18 23.61 5.89
N SER A 70 -3.97 23.55 6.98
CA SER A 70 -5.32 24.12 7.05
C SER A 70 -5.32 25.64 6.84
N LEU A 71 -4.28 26.36 7.30
CA LEU A 71 -4.14 27.79 7.04
C LEU A 71 -3.86 28.08 5.56
N THR A 72 -3.18 27.17 4.85
CA THR A 72 -2.95 27.25 3.39
C THR A 72 -4.11 26.67 2.55
N GLY A 73 -5.22 26.26 3.19
CA GLY A 73 -6.39 25.71 2.50
C GLY A 73 -6.18 24.34 1.84
N ARG A 74 -5.08 23.64 2.15
CA ARG A 74 -4.76 22.33 1.60
C ARG A 74 -5.00 21.25 2.67
N ASN A 75 -5.40 20.05 2.25
CA ASN A 75 -5.56 18.92 3.17
C ASN A 75 -4.26 18.14 3.32
N TYR A 76 -3.82 17.93 4.56
CA TYR A 76 -2.68 17.06 4.83
C TYR A 76 -3.10 15.59 4.66
N PHE A 77 -2.34 14.84 3.84
CA PHE A 77 -2.62 13.46 3.46
C PHE A 77 -2.52 12.50 4.65
N PHE A 78 -1.45 12.60 5.44
CA PHE A 78 -1.24 11.69 6.56
C PHE A 78 -2.18 12.01 7.72
N LYS A 79 -2.93 11.00 8.17
CA LYS A 79 -3.84 11.11 9.31
C LYS A 79 -3.27 10.41 10.54
N PRO A 80 -3.56 10.89 11.76
CA PRO A 80 -3.07 10.27 12.99
C PRO A 80 -3.40 8.78 13.14
N TRP A 81 -4.55 8.34 12.63
CA TRP A 81 -4.95 6.93 12.69
C TRP A 81 -4.09 6.02 11.81
N MET A 82 -3.41 6.55 10.79
CA MET A 82 -2.53 5.77 9.90
C MET A 82 -1.31 5.22 10.65
N LEU A 83 -0.87 5.90 11.72
CA LEU A 83 0.24 5.45 12.58
C LEU A 83 -0.05 4.09 13.24
N LYS A 84 -1.33 3.83 13.55
CA LYS A 84 -1.73 2.54 14.14
C LYS A 84 -1.64 1.37 13.14
N LEU A 85 -1.55 1.68 11.84
CA LEU A 85 -1.43 0.70 10.77
C LEU A 85 0.05 0.39 10.45
N THR A 86 0.96 1.34 10.65
CA THR A 86 2.38 1.17 10.28
C THR A 86 3.14 0.18 11.15
N ASP A 87 2.77 0.06 12.43
CA ASP A 87 3.42 -0.85 13.39
C ASP A 87 2.93 -2.30 13.28
N LYS A 88 1.81 -2.53 12.60
CA LYS A 88 1.21 -3.87 12.50
C LYS A 88 1.87 -4.65 11.37
N LYS A 89 2.55 -5.74 11.73
CA LYS A 89 2.95 -6.79 10.79
C LYS A 89 1.71 -7.59 10.39
N TYR A 90 0.99 -7.12 9.39
CA TYR A 90 -0.17 -7.84 8.88
C TYR A 90 0.28 -9.14 8.20
N ARG A 91 -0.17 -10.29 8.71
CA ARG A 91 -0.12 -11.54 7.97
C ARG A 91 -1.52 -11.80 7.45
N PHE A 92 -1.68 -11.79 6.14
CA PHE A 92 -2.97 -12.03 5.51
C PHE A 92 -3.08 -13.49 5.12
N ASN A 93 -4.13 -14.16 5.60
CA ASN A 93 -4.45 -15.51 5.15
C ASN A 93 -5.34 -15.44 3.91
N ILE A 94 -4.80 -15.85 2.77
CA ILE A 94 -5.50 -15.87 1.47
C ILE A 94 -6.04 -17.25 1.09
N ASP A 95 -5.91 -18.26 1.95
CA ASP A 95 -6.35 -19.64 1.67
C ASP A 95 -7.82 -19.72 1.33
N LYS A 96 -8.64 -18.89 1.99
CA LYS A 96 -10.08 -18.82 1.72
C LYS A 96 -10.36 -18.30 0.30
N ALA A 97 -9.66 -17.24 -0.12
CA ALA A 97 -9.78 -16.73 -1.49
C ALA A 97 -9.30 -17.77 -2.51
N LYS A 98 -8.20 -18.47 -2.25
CA LYS A 98 -7.70 -19.54 -3.10
C LYS A 98 -8.69 -20.69 -3.26
N ARG A 99 -9.22 -21.20 -2.16
CA ARG A 99 -10.12 -22.37 -2.16
C ARG A 99 -11.48 -22.04 -2.75
N THR A 100 -12.05 -20.89 -2.37
CA THR A 100 -13.41 -20.53 -2.79
C THR A 100 -13.45 -19.95 -4.19
N LEU A 101 -12.50 -19.08 -4.57
CA LEU A 101 -12.52 -18.40 -5.87
C LEU A 101 -11.61 -19.06 -6.91
N LYS A 102 -10.82 -20.08 -6.55
CA LYS A 102 -9.72 -20.62 -7.38
C LYS A 102 -8.83 -19.47 -7.90
N TRP A 103 -8.55 -18.52 -7.02
CA TRP A 103 -7.79 -17.31 -7.29
C TRP A 103 -6.39 -17.38 -6.69
N GLN A 104 -5.39 -16.84 -7.38
CA GLN A 104 -4.03 -16.72 -6.88
C GLN A 104 -3.45 -15.36 -7.32
N PRO A 105 -2.61 -14.72 -6.47
CA PRO A 105 -1.94 -13.49 -6.87
C PRO A 105 -0.99 -13.76 -8.03
N LYS A 106 -1.01 -12.90 -9.04
CA LYS A 106 -0.13 -12.99 -10.22
C LYS A 106 0.98 -11.95 -10.18
N PHE A 107 0.77 -10.86 -9.46
CA PHE A 107 1.71 -9.76 -9.38
C PHE A 107 2.29 -9.69 -7.96
N LEU A 108 3.62 -9.57 -7.89
CA LEU A 108 4.33 -9.39 -6.64
C LEU A 108 4.78 -7.93 -6.52
N LEU A 109 4.39 -7.27 -5.43
CA LEU A 109 4.70 -5.87 -5.18
C LEU A 109 6.20 -5.62 -5.24
N ARG A 110 7.00 -6.55 -4.72
CA ARG A 110 8.46 -6.49 -4.77
C ARG A 110 8.98 -6.30 -6.20
N GLU A 111 8.46 -7.05 -7.15
CA GLU A 111 8.91 -7.04 -8.55
C GLU A 111 8.39 -5.80 -9.27
N TYR A 112 7.11 -5.49 -9.08
CA TYR A 112 6.46 -4.34 -9.71
C TYR A 112 6.90 -3.00 -9.15
N MET A 113 7.38 -2.95 -7.90
CA MET A 113 7.88 -1.72 -7.29
C MET A 113 9.02 -1.12 -8.12
N LYS A 114 9.94 -1.95 -8.61
CA LYS A 114 11.03 -1.50 -9.49
C LYS A 114 10.51 -0.91 -10.79
N VAL A 115 9.49 -1.53 -11.40
CA VAL A 115 8.85 -1.03 -12.63
C VAL A 115 8.17 0.32 -12.39
N ILE A 116 7.45 0.46 -11.27
CA ILE A 116 6.78 1.71 -10.88
C ILE A 116 7.81 2.84 -10.68
N ILE A 117 8.89 2.57 -9.97
CA ILE A 117 9.94 3.58 -9.72
C ILE A 117 10.68 3.95 -11.01
N ASN A 118 10.96 2.98 -11.88
CA ASN A 118 11.56 3.27 -13.19
C ASN A 118 10.65 4.15 -14.05
N SER A 119 9.35 3.86 -14.05
CA SER A 119 8.34 4.69 -14.73
C SER A 119 8.35 6.12 -14.17
N LEU A 120 8.35 6.28 -12.84
CA LEU A 120 8.46 7.57 -12.18
C LEU A 120 9.74 8.32 -12.57
N LYS A 121 10.89 7.65 -12.55
CA LYS A 121 12.20 8.25 -12.88
C LYS A 121 12.30 8.66 -14.34
N SER A 122 11.65 7.93 -15.25
CA SER A 122 11.72 8.20 -16.69
C SER A 122 11.06 9.52 -17.09
N ASN A 123 9.93 9.87 -16.46
CA ASN A 123 9.25 11.14 -16.69
C ASN A 123 8.39 11.52 -15.46
N PRO A 124 9.00 12.17 -14.44
CA PRO A 124 8.32 12.46 -13.18
C PRO A 124 7.06 13.30 -13.36
N ASN A 125 7.13 14.35 -14.19
CA ASN A 125 6.01 15.26 -14.41
C ASN A 125 4.81 14.52 -15.03
N LYS A 126 5.06 13.75 -16.11
CA LYS A 126 4.01 12.97 -16.76
C LYS A 126 3.43 11.93 -15.79
N TRP A 127 4.28 11.27 -15.01
CA TRP A 127 3.84 10.27 -14.03
C TRP A 127 2.93 10.87 -12.97
N LEU A 128 3.29 12.03 -12.41
CA LEU A 128 2.48 12.75 -11.42
C LEU A 128 1.12 13.17 -12.00
N THR A 129 1.10 13.70 -13.23
CA THR A 129 -0.15 14.08 -13.91
C THR A 129 -1.06 12.88 -14.16
N ILE A 130 -0.53 11.76 -14.66
CA ILE A 130 -1.33 10.55 -14.94
C ILE A 130 -1.93 9.96 -13.65
N ASN A 131 -1.21 10.04 -12.54
CA ASN A 131 -1.65 9.50 -11.26
C ASN A 131 -2.43 10.50 -10.40
N ASN A 132 -2.69 11.72 -10.90
CA ASN A 132 -3.37 12.80 -10.15
C ASN A 132 -2.71 13.10 -8.79
N ILE A 133 -1.38 13.10 -8.76
CA ILE A 133 -0.59 13.45 -7.57
C ILE A 133 -0.01 14.85 -7.82
N SER A 134 -0.78 15.89 -7.49
CA SER A 134 -0.42 17.31 -7.68
C SER A 134 -0.72 18.15 -6.44
#